data_AF-A0A8T1RY13-F1
#
_entry.id   AF-A0A8T1RY13-F1
#
_cell.length_a   1.000
_cell.length_b   1.000
_cell.length_c   1.000
_cell.angle_alpha   90.00
_cell.angle_beta   90.00
_cell.angle_gamma   90.00
#
_symmetry.space_group_name_H-M   'P 1'
#
loop_
_entity.id
_entity.type
_entity.pdbx_description
1 polymer ?
#
loop_
_entity_poly.entity_id
_entity_poly.type
_entity_poly.pdbx_seq_one_letter_code
_entity_poly.pdbx_strand_id
1 'polypeptide(L)'
;TLDFLIYLQALHNTRLLSSYAAIDSRVKYLCYTMKVFTKMCDIGDASRGSLSSYAYTLMVLYFLQQRNPPVIPVLQEIYKEPKKPEILVDGWNVYFFDKVEELPACWPDYGSNTESVGELWLGLLRFYTEEFDFKEHVICIRRKNLLTTFKKQWTSKYIVIEDPFDLNHNLGAGLSRKMTNFIMKAFINGRRVFGTPIKGFPKEYPSKMVRVFRI
;
A
#
# COMPACT_ATOMS: atom_id res chain seq x y z
N THR A 1 12.29 14.96 -23.37
CA THR A 1 13.41 14.30 -22.66
C THR A 1 13.05 14.01 -21.22
N LEU A 2 12.50 14.96 -20.45
CA LEU A 2 11.99 14.72 -19.09
C LEU A 2 10.68 13.87 -19.06
N ASP A 3 9.71 14.18 -19.92
CA ASP A 3 8.43 13.44 -19.99
C ASP A 3 8.61 11.95 -20.34
N PHE A 4 9.63 11.63 -21.14
CA PHE A 4 9.96 10.25 -21.51
C PHE A 4 10.50 9.45 -20.32
N LEU A 5 11.31 10.07 -19.46
CA LEU A 5 11.84 9.42 -18.27
C LEU A 5 10.75 9.19 -17.21
N ILE A 6 9.86 10.17 -17.02
CA ILE A 6 8.67 10.05 -16.18
C ILE A 6 7.78 8.89 -16.68
N TYR A 7 7.59 8.80 -18.00
CA TYR A 7 6.84 7.71 -18.62
C TYR A 7 7.48 6.33 -18.37
N LEU A 8 8.80 6.21 -18.51
CA LEU A 8 9.51 4.96 -18.24
C LEU A 8 9.39 4.52 -16.78
N GLN A 9 9.54 5.45 -15.82
CA GLN A 9 9.33 5.15 -14.40
C GLN A 9 7.90 4.67 -14.12
N ALA A 10 6.91 5.34 -14.71
CA ALA A 10 5.51 4.93 -14.59
C ALA A 10 5.25 3.53 -15.16
N LEU A 11 5.93 3.16 -16.26
CA LEU A 11 5.86 1.81 -16.84
C LEU A 11 6.43 0.76 -15.88
N HIS A 12 7.59 1.02 -15.27
CA HIS A 12 8.19 0.12 -14.29
C HIS A 12 7.32 -0.04 -13.04
N ASN A 13 6.76 1.06 -12.52
CA ASN A 13 5.80 1.03 -11.41
C ASN A 13 4.58 0.17 -11.77
N THR A 14 4.02 0.36 -12.96
CA THR A 14 2.89 -0.44 -13.47
C THR A 14 3.22 -1.93 -13.53
N ARG A 15 4.41 -2.30 -14.02
CA ARG A 15 4.86 -3.70 -14.06
C ARG A 15 5.07 -4.28 -12.65
N LEU A 16 5.64 -3.51 -11.73
CA LEU A 16 5.83 -3.92 -10.33
C LEU A 16 4.47 -4.20 -9.66
N LEU A 17 3.51 -3.28 -9.78
CA LEU A 17 2.15 -3.42 -9.25
C LEU A 17 1.43 -4.63 -9.87
N SER A 18 1.59 -4.82 -11.18
CA SER A 18 1.02 -5.97 -11.89
C SER A 18 1.61 -7.30 -11.37
N SER A 19 2.91 -7.33 -11.10
CA SER A 19 3.58 -8.52 -10.57
C SER A 19 3.06 -8.87 -9.18
N TYR A 20 2.94 -7.88 -8.28
CA TYR A 20 2.30 -8.09 -6.97
C TYR A 20 0.87 -8.62 -7.08
N ALA A 21 0.08 -8.06 -8.00
CA ALA A 21 -1.30 -8.50 -8.22
C ALA A 21 -1.40 -9.93 -8.80
N ALA A 22 -0.33 -10.46 -9.38
CA ALA A 22 -0.25 -11.82 -9.90
C ALA A 22 0.16 -12.85 -8.83
N ILE A 23 0.79 -12.43 -7.73
CA ILE A 23 1.23 -13.33 -6.64
C ILE A 23 0.03 -13.97 -5.94
N ASP A 24 -0.95 -13.14 -5.54
CA ASP A 24 -2.10 -13.59 -4.76
C ASP A 24 -3.34 -12.74 -5.10
N SER A 25 -4.48 -13.41 -5.31
CA SER A 25 -5.77 -12.76 -5.61
C SER A 25 -6.21 -11.74 -4.55
N ARG A 26 -5.83 -11.95 -3.27
CA ARG A 26 -6.13 -11.07 -2.14
C ARG A 26 -5.56 -9.68 -2.33
N VAL A 27 -4.42 -9.54 -3.04
CA VAL A 27 -3.84 -8.23 -3.38
C VAL A 27 -4.82 -7.41 -4.21
N LYS A 28 -5.39 -8.00 -5.28
CA LYS A 28 -6.37 -7.32 -6.14
C LYS A 28 -7.61 -6.91 -5.37
N TYR A 29 -8.13 -7.82 -4.54
CA TYR A 29 -9.33 -7.55 -3.73
C TYR A 29 -9.10 -6.40 -2.75
N LEU A 30 -7.98 -6.39 -2.02
CA LEU A 30 -7.67 -5.33 -1.05
C LEU A 30 -7.39 -3.99 -1.72
N CYS A 31 -6.66 -3.97 -2.84
CA CYS A 31 -6.45 -2.74 -3.60
C CYS A 31 -7.77 -2.17 -4.13
N TYR A 32 -8.69 -3.02 -4.60
CA TYR A 32 -10.01 -2.57 -5.03
C TYR A 32 -10.86 -2.05 -3.86
N THR A 33 -10.89 -2.77 -2.73
CA THR A 33 -11.60 -2.32 -1.53
C THR A 33 -11.05 -0.99 -1.01
N MET A 34 -9.72 -0.81 -0.99
CA MET A 34 -9.09 0.45 -0.64
C MET A 34 -9.48 1.58 -1.61
N LYS A 35 -9.50 1.31 -2.92
CA LYS A 35 -9.93 2.29 -3.93
C LYS A 35 -11.39 2.70 -3.74
N VAL A 36 -12.28 1.76 -3.46
CA VAL A 36 -13.69 2.06 -3.17
C VAL A 36 -13.81 2.88 -1.88
N PHE A 37 -13.15 2.45 -0.81
CA PHE A 37 -13.14 3.14 0.48
C PHE A 37 -12.70 4.60 0.36
N THR A 38 -11.54 4.83 -0.25
CA THR A 38 -10.97 6.18 -0.42
C THR A 38 -11.80 7.07 -1.34
N LYS A 39 -12.44 6.50 -2.37
CA LYS A 39 -13.39 7.22 -3.21
C LYS A 39 -14.65 7.62 -2.44
N MET A 40 -15.22 6.71 -1.65
CA MET A 40 -16.43 6.99 -0.87
C MET A 40 -16.19 8.03 0.23
N CYS A 41 -14.96 8.11 0.74
CA CYS A 41 -14.54 9.11 1.72
C CYS A 41 -14.06 10.44 1.09
N ASP A 42 -14.05 10.59 -0.24
CA ASP A 42 -13.51 11.75 -0.97
C ASP A 42 -12.04 12.10 -0.61
N ILE A 43 -11.19 11.07 -0.44
CA ILE A 43 -9.76 11.22 -0.07
C ILE A 43 -8.78 10.61 -1.08
N GLY A 44 -9.26 10.26 -2.28
CA GLY A 44 -8.52 9.56 -3.34
C GLY A 44 -8.14 10.39 -4.57
N ASP A 45 -8.11 11.72 -4.44
CA ASP A 45 -7.84 12.67 -5.53
C ASP A 45 -6.72 13.67 -5.17
N ALA A 46 -5.53 13.43 -5.73
CA ALA A 46 -4.36 14.29 -5.52
C ALA A 46 -4.51 15.70 -6.09
N SER A 47 -5.31 15.87 -7.16
CA SER A 47 -5.56 17.19 -7.76
C SER A 47 -6.37 18.10 -6.82
N ARG A 48 -7.14 17.50 -5.91
CA ARG A 48 -7.92 18.17 -4.86
C ARG A 48 -7.21 18.19 -3.49
N GLY A 49 -5.91 17.88 -3.47
CA GLY A 49 -5.06 17.98 -2.28
C GLY A 49 -5.11 16.79 -1.32
N SER A 50 -5.70 15.65 -1.75
CA SER A 50 -5.65 14.37 -1.03
C SER A 50 -4.56 13.44 -1.60
N LEU A 51 -4.59 12.13 -1.31
CA LEU A 51 -3.62 11.18 -1.85
C LEU A 51 -4.08 10.62 -3.19
N SER A 52 -3.13 10.26 -4.05
CA SER A 52 -3.45 9.55 -5.29
C SER A 52 -3.87 8.11 -5.00
N SER A 53 -4.65 7.50 -5.91
CA SER A 53 -4.98 6.07 -5.82
C SER A 53 -3.74 5.18 -5.81
N TYR A 54 -2.65 5.61 -6.46
CA TYR A 54 -1.37 4.90 -6.46
C TYR A 54 -0.74 4.87 -5.06
N ALA A 55 -0.74 5.99 -4.34
CA ALA A 55 -0.23 6.04 -2.96
C ALA A 55 -0.97 5.06 -2.03
N TYR A 56 -2.30 4.98 -2.14
CA TYR A 56 -3.08 4.01 -1.38
C TYR A 56 -2.79 2.56 -1.77
N THR A 57 -2.52 2.28 -3.04
CA THR A 57 -2.05 0.94 -3.46
C THR A 57 -0.73 0.60 -2.78
N LEU A 58 0.23 1.53 -2.71
CA LEU A 58 1.49 1.30 -1.99
C LEU A 58 1.27 1.04 -0.49
N MET A 59 0.31 1.72 0.13
CA MET A 59 -0.09 1.45 1.52
C MET A 59 -0.60 0.01 1.69
N VAL A 60 -1.48 -0.47 0.79
CA VAL A 60 -1.96 -1.86 0.82
C VAL A 60 -0.80 -2.84 0.68
N LEU A 61 0.08 -2.64 -0.29
CA LEU A 61 1.22 -3.52 -0.51
C LEU A 61 2.17 -3.53 0.70
N TYR A 62 2.46 -2.36 1.27
CA TYR A 62 3.30 -2.26 2.47
C TYR A 62 2.70 -3.03 3.65
N PHE A 63 1.41 -2.87 3.92
CA PHE A 63 0.72 -3.65 4.95
C PHE A 63 0.85 -5.16 4.72
N LEU A 64 0.63 -5.62 3.48
CA LEU A 64 0.71 -7.03 3.13
C LEU A 64 2.13 -7.60 3.25
N GLN A 65 3.14 -6.79 2.96
CA GLN A 65 4.54 -7.12 3.19
C GLN A 65 4.86 -7.21 4.67
N GLN A 66 4.36 -6.28 5.49
CA GLN A 66 4.64 -6.23 6.93
C GLN A 66 3.82 -7.21 7.77
N ARG A 67 2.82 -7.86 7.18
CA ARG A 67 2.04 -8.90 7.86
C ARG A 67 2.95 -10.05 8.33
N ASN A 68 2.51 -10.74 9.39
CA ASN A 68 3.20 -11.90 9.93
C ASN A 68 2.22 -13.08 10.07
N PRO A 69 2.34 -14.14 9.25
CA PRO A 69 3.25 -14.26 8.11
C PRO A 69 2.92 -13.27 6.97
N PRO A 70 3.89 -12.88 6.13
CA PRO A 70 3.69 -11.95 5.02
C PRO A 70 2.77 -12.55 3.93
N VAL A 71 1.94 -11.72 3.31
CA VAL A 71 1.08 -12.15 2.19
C VAL A 71 1.80 -12.04 0.84
N ILE A 72 2.70 -11.06 0.72
CA ILE A 72 3.54 -10.84 -0.46
C ILE A 72 4.99 -10.54 -0.01
N PRO A 73 5.99 -10.84 -0.85
CA PRO A 73 7.38 -10.53 -0.55
C PRO A 73 7.70 -9.07 -0.88
N VAL A 74 8.98 -8.72 -0.73
CA VAL A 74 9.56 -7.53 -1.36
C VAL A 74 10.24 -7.97 -2.65
N LEU A 75 9.58 -7.79 -3.81
CA LEU A 75 10.11 -8.26 -5.09
C LEU A 75 11.46 -7.60 -5.46
N GLN A 76 11.73 -6.41 -4.94
CA GLN A 76 13.00 -5.70 -5.14
C GLN A 76 14.16 -6.26 -4.30
N GLU A 77 13.90 -7.20 -3.39
CA GLU A 77 14.92 -7.89 -2.56
C GLU A 77 15.08 -9.37 -2.93
N ILE A 78 14.32 -9.88 -3.91
CA ILE A 78 14.45 -11.24 -4.44
C ILE A 78 15.31 -11.22 -5.70
N TYR A 79 16.38 -12.02 -5.71
CA TYR A 79 17.28 -12.22 -6.85
C TYR A 79 18.07 -13.52 -6.66
N LYS A 80 18.52 -14.16 -7.73
CA LYS A 80 19.24 -15.46 -7.67
C LYS A 80 20.76 -15.27 -7.58
N GLU A 81 21.23 -14.14 -8.08
CA GLU A 81 22.63 -13.80 -8.16
C GLU A 81 23.19 -13.44 -6.77
N PRO A 82 24.52 -13.51 -6.55
CA PRO A 82 25.12 -13.10 -5.27
C PRO A 82 24.92 -11.61 -4.94
N LYS A 83 24.62 -10.79 -5.95
CA LYS A 83 24.39 -9.35 -5.82
C LYS A 83 23.10 -8.99 -6.55
N LYS A 84 22.36 -8.04 -5.99
CA LYS A 84 21.15 -7.49 -6.61
C LYS A 84 21.49 -6.94 -8.00
N PRO A 85 20.77 -7.32 -9.06
CA PRO A 85 20.95 -6.73 -10.38
C PRO A 85 20.67 -5.22 -10.38
N GLU A 86 21.45 -4.48 -11.16
CA GLU A 86 21.30 -3.04 -11.32
C GLU A 86 20.82 -2.72 -12.74
N ILE A 87 19.55 -2.34 -12.85
CA ILE A 87 18.94 -1.86 -14.10
C ILE A 87 18.59 -0.41 -13.85
N LEU A 88 19.38 0.53 -14.38
CA LEU A 88 19.22 1.95 -14.07
C LEU A 88 18.33 2.64 -15.11
N VAL A 89 17.29 3.33 -14.63
CA VAL A 89 16.48 4.27 -15.42
C VAL A 89 16.45 5.58 -14.65
N ASP A 90 16.96 6.65 -15.27
CA ASP A 90 17.07 7.97 -14.64
C ASP A 90 17.85 7.94 -13.30
N GLY A 91 18.92 7.13 -13.24
CA GLY A 91 19.74 6.97 -12.04
C GLY A 91 19.12 6.08 -10.94
N TRP A 92 17.90 5.59 -11.12
CA TRP A 92 17.22 4.71 -10.17
C TRP A 92 17.29 3.24 -10.61
N ASN A 93 17.60 2.34 -9.67
CA ASN A 93 17.56 0.90 -9.94
C ASN A 93 16.11 0.40 -9.98
N VAL A 94 15.62 0.12 -11.18
CA VAL A 94 14.26 -0.37 -11.45
C VAL A 94 14.13 -1.89 -11.42
N TYR A 95 15.17 -2.62 -10.99
CA TYR A 95 15.11 -4.06 -10.84
C TYR A 95 14.08 -4.48 -9.78
N PHE A 96 13.27 -5.47 -10.13
CA PHE A 96 12.48 -6.29 -9.23
C PHE A 96 12.31 -7.69 -9.83
N PHE A 97 12.06 -8.69 -9.00
CA PHE A 97 11.74 -10.03 -9.44
C PHE A 97 10.35 -10.08 -10.09
N ASP A 98 10.26 -10.33 -11.39
CA ASP A 98 9.00 -10.33 -12.15
C ASP A 98 8.52 -11.73 -12.57
N LYS A 99 9.30 -12.78 -12.29
CA LYS A 99 8.98 -14.19 -12.57
C LYS A 99 8.14 -14.81 -11.46
N VAL A 100 6.90 -14.34 -11.33
CA VAL A 100 5.97 -14.71 -10.23
C VAL A 100 5.78 -16.22 -10.10
N GLU A 101 5.79 -16.95 -11.22
CA GLU A 101 5.70 -18.41 -11.29
C GLU A 101 6.87 -19.15 -10.63
N GLU A 102 8.03 -18.50 -10.49
CA GLU A 102 9.21 -19.06 -9.82
C GLU A 102 9.25 -18.75 -8.31
N LEU A 103 8.37 -17.87 -7.80
CA LEU A 103 8.35 -17.46 -6.39
C LEU A 103 8.27 -18.62 -5.38
N PRO A 104 7.46 -19.68 -5.59
CA PRO A 104 7.39 -20.79 -4.64
C PRO A 104 8.74 -21.47 -4.39
N ALA A 105 9.67 -21.40 -5.34
CA ALA A 105 11.00 -22.01 -5.22
C ALA A 105 12.02 -21.09 -4.51
N CYS A 106 11.81 -19.77 -4.48
CA CYS A 106 12.79 -18.82 -3.97
C CYS A 106 12.31 -17.97 -2.78
N TRP A 107 11.02 -18.03 -2.42
CA TRP A 107 10.47 -17.33 -1.27
C TRP A 107 9.83 -18.33 -0.28
N PRO A 108 10.50 -18.65 0.85
CA PRO A 108 10.03 -19.67 1.79
C PRO A 108 8.64 -19.41 2.40
N ASP A 109 8.25 -18.14 2.58
CA ASP A 109 6.95 -17.80 3.16
C ASP A 109 5.79 -17.85 2.13
N TYR A 110 6.07 -18.27 0.88
CA TYR A 110 5.04 -18.33 -0.15
C TYR A 110 3.84 -19.17 0.30
N GLY A 111 2.65 -18.57 0.30
CA GLY A 111 1.41 -19.24 0.73
C GLY A 111 1.29 -19.50 2.23
N SER A 112 2.21 -18.98 3.06
CA SER A 112 2.17 -19.20 4.52
C SER A 112 1.04 -18.44 5.22
N ASN A 113 0.62 -17.30 4.67
CA ASN A 113 -0.51 -16.54 5.21
C ASN A 113 -1.84 -17.07 4.67
N THR A 114 -2.73 -17.48 5.58
CA THR A 114 -4.07 -18.03 5.27
C THR A 114 -5.22 -17.09 5.66
N GLU A 115 -4.95 -15.84 6.05
CA GLU A 115 -5.99 -14.87 6.41
C GLU A 115 -6.90 -14.59 5.20
N SER A 116 -8.21 -14.56 5.45
CA SER A 116 -9.20 -14.16 4.46
C SER A 116 -9.07 -12.68 4.08
N VAL A 117 -9.66 -12.29 2.94
CA VAL A 117 -9.69 -10.88 2.50
C VAL A 117 -10.33 -9.97 3.56
N GLY A 118 -11.36 -10.46 4.27
CA GLY A 118 -12.04 -9.69 5.31
C GLY A 118 -11.15 -9.45 6.54
N GLU A 119 -10.42 -10.48 6.98
CA GLU A 119 -9.45 -10.38 8.07
C GLU A 119 -8.31 -9.42 7.70
N LEU A 120 -7.76 -9.54 6.49
CA LEU A 120 -6.71 -8.64 6.01
C LEU A 120 -7.20 -7.19 5.85
N TRP A 121 -8.44 -6.98 5.40
CA TRP A 121 -9.00 -5.63 5.28
C TRP A 121 -9.17 -4.96 6.65
N LEU A 122 -9.76 -5.65 7.61
CA LEU A 122 -9.87 -5.14 8.97
C LEU A 122 -8.48 -4.97 9.60
N GLY A 123 -7.58 -5.92 9.36
CA GLY A 123 -6.18 -5.87 9.77
C GLY A 123 -5.47 -4.63 9.24
N LEU A 124 -5.70 -4.24 7.98
CA LEU A 124 -5.13 -3.02 7.38
C LEU A 124 -5.63 -1.77 8.10
N LEU A 125 -6.94 -1.68 8.35
CA LEU A 125 -7.53 -0.53 9.05
C LEU A 125 -6.97 -0.40 10.48
N ARG A 126 -6.79 -1.54 11.18
CA ARG A 126 -6.16 -1.58 12.50
C ARG A 126 -4.68 -1.21 12.42
N PHE A 127 -3.94 -1.77 11.47
CA PHE A 127 -2.53 -1.48 11.28
C PHE A 127 -2.27 0.03 11.16
N TYR A 128 -3.00 0.72 10.29
CA TYR A 128 -2.84 2.17 10.10
C TYR A 128 -3.51 3.04 11.16
N THR A 129 -4.15 2.48 12.19
CA THR A 129 -4.75 3.28 13.27
C THR A 129 -4.24 2.93 14.67
N GLU A 130 -3.63 1.76 14.83
CA GLU A 130 -3.16 1.22 16.11
C GLU A 130 -1.65 0.93 16.11
N GLU A 131 -1.10 0.43 14.99
CA GLU A 131 0.24 -0.20 14.98
C GLU A 131 1.31 0.62 14.26
N PHE A 132 0.99 1.18 13.09
CA PHE A 132 1.96 1.91 12.27
C PHE A 132 2.24 3.31 12.83
N ASP A 133 3.47 3.53 13.28
CA ASP A 133 3.92 4.86 13.70
C ASP A 133 4.29 5.73 12.50
N PHE A 134 3.33 6.54 12.08
CA PHE A 134 3.46 7.53 11.01
C PHE A 134 4.53 8.60 11.25
N LYS A 135 4.87 8.93 12.50
CA LYS A 135 5.91 9.92 12.77
C LYS A 135 7.30 9.32 12.61
N GLU A 136 7.46 8.06 13.02
CA GLU A 136 8.75 7.40 13.03
C GLU A 136 9.08 6.76 11.67
N HIS A 137 8.10 6.17 10.98
CA HIS A 137 8.35 5.30 9.84
C HIS A 137 7.80 5.81 8.51
N VAL A 138 8.47 5.41 7.44
CA VAL A 138 8.10 5.65 6.04
C VAL A 138 7.45 4.39 5.48
N ILE A 139 6.30 4.56 4.81
CA ILE A 139 5.67 3.49 4.03
C ILE A 139 6.53 3.27 2.78
N CYS A 140 7.20 2.12 2.73
CA CYS A 140 8.26 1.83 1.77
C CYS A 140 8.21 0.37 1.35
N ILE A 141 7.85 0.09 0.09
CA ILE A 141 7.60 -1.28 -0.38
C ILE A 141 8.81 -1.98 -1.00
N ARG A 142 9.93 -1.26 -1.16
CA ARG A 142 11.15 -1.77 -1.82
C ARG A 142 12.11 -2.50 -0.88
N ARG A 143 11.82 -2.51 0.42
CA ARG A 143 12.64 -3.15 1.46
C ARG A 143 11.76 -3.63 2.60
N LYS A 144 12.08 -4.81 3.16
CA LYS A 144 11.34 -5.36 4.30
C LYS A 144 11.66 -4.63 5.60
N ASN A 145 12.94 -4.29 5.77
CA ASN A 145 13.44 -3.56 6.93
C ASN A 145 12.86 -2.14 7.01
N LEU A 146 12.42 -1.75 8.20
CA LEU A 146 11.81 -0.44 8.44
C LEU A 146 12.73 0.70 7.99
N LEU A 147 12.11 1.76 7.46
CA LEU A 147 12.77 2.99 7.04
C LEU A 147 12.21 4.13 7.89
N THR A 148 13.09 4.85 8.59
CA THR A 148 12.65 5.95 9.45
C THR A 148 12.54 7.26 8.69
N THR A 149 11.60 8.11 9.10
CA THR A 149 11.43 9.47 8.56
C THR A 149 12.67 10.31 8.83
N PHE A 150 13.34 10.10 9.97
CA PHE A 150 14.60 10.76 10.31
C PHE A 150 15.72 10.41 9.32
N LYS A 151 15.92 9.13 9.00
CA LYS A 151 16.93 8.70 8.02
C LYS A 151 16.66 9.29 6.63
N LYS A 152 15.40 9.50 6.29
CA LYS A 152 14.98 10.14 5.04
C LYS A 152 14.93 11.66 5.08
N GLN A 153 15.10 12.27 6.26
CA GLN A 153 14.88 13.69 6.49
C GLN A 153 13.47 14.16 6.07
N TRP A 154 12.48 13.26 6.13
CA TRP A 154 11.09 13.50 5.75
C TRP A 154 10.19 13.68 6.98
N THR A 155 10.59 14.56 7.88
CA THR A 155 9.93 14.77 9.19
C THR A 155 8.81 15.81 9.17
N SER A 156 8.61 16.50 8.04
CA SER A 156 7.65 17.61 7.91
C SER A 156 6.20 17.17 7.70
N LYS A 157 5.97 15.93 7.26
CA LYS A 157 4.65 15.37 6.97
C LYS A 157 4.36 14.19 7.89
N TYR A 158 3.08 14.01 8.20
CA TYR A 158 2.64 12.90 9.04
C TYR A 158 2.48 11.61 8.22
N ILE A 159 1.85 11.66 7.04
CA ILE A 159 1.79 10.51 6.13
C ILE A 159 2.97 10.63 5.15
N VAL A 160 3.89 9.68 5.21
CA VAL A 160 5.11 9.65 4.40
C VAL A 160 5.18 8.33 3.64
N ILE A 161 5.16 8.41 2.31
CA ILE A 161 5.11 7.25 1.40
C ILE A 161 6.19 7.44 0.34
N GLU A 162 7.19 6.55 0.34
CA GLU A 162 8.27 6.55 -0.66
C GLU A 162 7.80 5.86 -1.95
N ASP A 163 8.06 6.46 -3.10
CA ASP A 163 7.96 5.74 -4.37
C ASP A 163 9.03 4.62 -4.45
N PRO A 164 8.69 3.40 -4.93
CA PRO A 164 9.59 2.26 -4.96
C PRO A 164 10.82 2.44 -5.87
N PHE A 165 10.79 3.37 -6.82
CA PHE A 165 11.91 3.65 -7.71
C PHE A 165 12.45 5.08 -7.54
N ASP A 166 11.61 6.11 -7.61
CA ASP A 166 12.05 7.48 -7.34
C ASP A 166 12.12 7.72 -5.82
N LEU A 167 13.27 7.41 -5.23
CA LEU A 167 13.43 7.43 -3.78
C LEU A 167 13.41 8.85 -3.18
N ASN A 168 13.39 9.90 -4.02
CA ASN A 168 13.24 11.28 -3.59
C ASN A 168 11.77 11.73 -3.60
N HIS A 169 10.87 10.93 -4.20
CA HIS A 169 9.46 11.24 -4.29
C HIS A 169 8.68 10.73 -3.07
N ASN A 170 8.27 11.66 -2.21
CA ASN A 170 7.31 11.41 -1.14
C ASN A 170 5.88 11.71 -1.63
N LEU A 171 5.07 10.66 -1.84
CA LEU A 171 3.68 10.81 -2.33
C LEU A 171 2.76 11.53 -1.33
N GLY A 172 3.16 11.64 -0.05
CA GLY A 172 2.46 12.40 0.98
C GLY A 172 2.84 13.89 1.06
N ALA A 173 3.79 14.36 0.24
CA ALA A 173 4.33 15.72 0.33
C ALA A 173 3.26 16.82 0.11
N GLY A 174 2.25 16.55 -0.72
CA GLY A 174 1.16 17.50 -1.02
C GLY A 174 0.12 17.64 0.10
N LEU A 175 0.12 16.77 1.11
CA LEU A 175 -0.92 16.78 2.13
C LEU A 175 -0.83 18.00 3.05
N SER A 176 -1.98 18.65 3.26
CA SER A 176 -2.18 19.64 4.32
C SER A 176 -2.53 18.96 5.63
N ARG A 177 -2.27 19.64 6.77
CA ARG A 177 -2.66 19.12 8.10
C ARG A 177 -4.16 18.81 8.20
N LYS A 178 -5.01 19.65 7.60
CA LYS A 178 -6.47 19.44 7.56
C LYS A 178 -6.83 18.15 6.82
N MET A 179 -6.21 17.93 5.64
CA MET A 179 -6.45 16.72 4.86
C MET A 179 -5.90 15.47 5.57
N THR A 180 -4.71 15.54 6.17
CA THR A 180 -4.18 14.42 6.96
C THR A 180 -5.13 14.04 8.08
N ASN A 181 -5.64 15.01 8.85
CA ASN A 181 -6.61 14.73 9.90
C ASN A 181 -7.90 14.10 9.36
N PHE A 182 -8.35 14.54 8.18
CA PHE A 182 -9.54 13.99 7.54
C PHE A 182 -9.33 12.54 7.09
N ILE A 183 -8.18 12.24 6.47
CA ILE A 183 -7.78 10.87 6.10
C ILE A 183 -7.74 9.98 7.36
N MET A 184 -7.05 10.40 8.43
CA MET A 184 -6.96 9.59 9.65
C MET A 184 -8.33 9.33 10.27
N LYS A 185 -9.23 10.33 10.29
CA LYS A 185 -10.60 10.16 10.76
C LYS A 185 -11.38 9.16 9.90
N ALA A 186 -11.21 9.19 8.57
CA ALA A 186 -11.83 8.23 7.68
C ALA A 186 -11.38 6.78 8.00
N PHE A 187 -10.07 6.55 8.19
CA PHE A 187 -9.55 5.23 8.59
C PHE A 187 -10.08 4.77 9.96
N ILE A 188 -10.13 5.65 10.96
CA ILE A 188 -10.69 5.35 12.28
C ILE A 188 -12.17 4.99 12.19
N ASN A 189 -12.96 5.74 11.42
CA ASN A 189 -14.37 5.45 11.19
C ASN A 189 -14.55 4.14 10.42
N GLY A 190 -13.74 3.88 9.40
CA GLY A 190 -13.70 2.62 8.68
C GLY A 190 -13.48 1.46 9.64
N ARG A 191 -12.41 1.51 10.46
CA ARG A 191 -12.14 0.50 11.49
C ARG A 191 -13.36 0.24 12.38
N ARG A 192 -14.02 1.29 12.86
CA ARG A 192 -15.22 1.15 13.70
C ARG A 192 -16.35 0.43 12.96
N VAL A 193 -16.62 0.80 11.72
CA VAL A 193 -17.72 0.23 10.90
C VAL A 193 -17.46 -1.23 10.53
N PHE A 194 -16.24 -1.56 10.11
CA PHE A 194 -15.88 -2.92 9.70
C PHE A 194 -15.55 -3.86 10.87
N GLY A 195 -15.09 -3.32 12.00
CA GLY A 195 -14.66 -4.10 13.17
C GLY A 195 -15.73 -4.30 14.23
N THR A 196 -16.85 -3.56 14.18
CA THR A 196 -17.91 -3.67 15.19
C THR A 196 -19.19 -4.22 14.56
N PRO A 197 -19.62 -5.45 14.91
CA PRO A 197 -20.91 -5.98 14.49
C PRO A 197 -22.04 -5.08 15.00
N ILE A 198 -23.06 -4.85 14.18
CA ILE A 198 -24.20 -4.03 14.56
C ILE A 198 -25.45 -4.88 14.65
N LYS A 199 -26.22 -4.70 15.73
CA LYS A 199 -27.52 -5.33 15.95
C LYS A 199 -28.42 -5.11 14.73
N GLY A 200 -29.11 -6.17 14.27
CA GLY A 200 -29.99 -6.12 13.09
C GLY A 200 -29.30 -6.32 11.73
N PHE A 201 -27.96 -6.25 11.63
CA PHE A 201 -27.25 -6.67 10.41
C PHE A 201 -27.10 -8.19 10.33
N PRO A 202 -27.21 -8.81 9.14
CA PRO A 202 -27.52 -8.23 7.83
C PRO A 202 -29.03 -8.13 7.49
N LYS A 203 -29.92 -8.61 8.36
CA LYS A 203 -31.34 -8.82 8.03
C LYS A 203 -32.12 -7.53 7.76
N GLU A 204 -31.79 -6.43 8.42
CA GLU A 204 -32.53 -5.15 8.33
C GLU A 204 -32.01 -4.23 7.21
N TYR A 205 -31.01 -4.66 6.43
CA TYR A 205 -30.34 -3.79 5.45
C TYR A 205 -30.46 -4.39 4.03
N PRO A 206 -31.19 -3.72 3.10
CA PRO A 206 -31.42 -4.23 1.75
C PRO A 206 -30.14 -4.26 0.89
N SER A 207 -29.10 -3.51 1.26
CA SER A 207 -27.78 -3.59 0.63
C SER A 207 -26.66 -3.51 1.67
N LYS A 208 -25.79 -4.53 1.67
CA LYS A 208 -24.59 -4.57 2.52
C LYS A 208 -23.62 -3.42 2.17
N MET A 209 -23.48 -3.09 0.89
CA MET A 209 -22.58 -2.03 0.40
C MET A 209 -23.01 -0.62 0.83
N VAL A 210 -24.32 -0.33 0.75
CA VAL A 210 -24.86 0.99 1.13
C VAL A 210 -24.60 1.30 2.60
N ARG A 211 -24.58 0.27 3.46
CA ARG A 211 -24.26 0.45 4.87
C ARG A 211 -22.76 0.62 5.10
N VAL A 212 -21.95 -0.26 4.52
CA VAL A 212 -20.50 -0.29 4.72
C VAL A 212 -19.84 1.04 4.36
N PHE A 213 -20.38 1.77 3.39
CA PHE A 213 -19.83 3.03 2.90
C PHE A 213 -20.65 4.28 3.24
N ARG A 214 -21.58 4.23 4.22
CA ARG A 214 -22.06 5.43 4.92
C ARG A 214 -21.02 5.83 5.97
N ILE A 215 -19.89 6.36 5.50
CA ILE A 215 -18.74 6.79 6.32
C ILE A 215 -18.76 8.32 6.44
#